data_AF-A0AAU9EK61-F1
#
_entry.id   AF-A0AAU9EK61-F1
#
_cell.length_a   1.000
_cell.length_b   1.000
_cell.length_c   1.000
_cell.angle_alpha   90.00
_cell.angle_beta   90.00
_cell.angle_gamma   90.00
#
_symmetry.space_group_name_H-M   'P 1'
#
loop_
_entity.id
_entity.type
_entity.pdbx_description
1 polymer ?
#
loop_
_entity_poly.entity_id
_entity_poly.type
_entity_poly.pdbx_seq_one_letter_code
_entity_poly.pdbx_strand_id
1 'polypeptide(L)' 'MFNTYKILTNEIHDNFNVNISLCKIIGRRWSFVYEAGNFTYGNNHIIIDENYGLIVECSSDISDKIKEYISK' A
#
# COMPACT_ATOMS: atom_id res chain seq x y z
N MET A 1 13.67 6.50 -3.71
CA MET A 1 12.70 5.38 -3.76
C MET A 1 11.84 5.32 -2.51
N PHE A 2 12.36 5.06 -1.30
CA PHE A 2 11.52 5.01 -0.09
C PHE A 2 10.63 6.26 0.12
N ASN A 3 11.20 7.47 -0.01
CA ASN A 3 10.41 8.71 0.12
C ASN A 3 9.29 8.82 -0.92
N THR A 4 9.50 8.32 -2.14
CA THR A 4 8.47 8.29 -3.20
C THR A 4 7.31 7.40 -2.79
N TYR A 5 7.59 6.19 -2.31
CA TYR A 5 6.53 5.27 -1.87
C TYR A 5 5.83 5.72 -0.59
N LYS A 6 6.53 6.42 0.30
CA LYS A 6 5.90 7.09 1.43
C LYS A 6 4.89 8.15 0.99
N ILE A 7 5.25 9.00 0.01
CA ILE A 7 4.33 10.00 -0.56
C ILE A 7 3.13 9.32 -1.19
N LEU A 8 3.35 8.32 -2.06
CA LEU A 8 2.28 7.53 -2.67
C LEU A 8 1.34 6.90 -1.64
N THR A 9 1.90 6.36 -0.55
CA THR A 9 1.11 5.74 0.53
C THR A 9 0.19 6.76 1.20
N ASN A 10 0.68 7.97 1.47
CA ASN A 10 -0.15 9.06 1.99
C ASN A 10 -1.21 9.52 0.98
N GLU A 11 -0.85 9.67 -0.30
CA GLU A 11 -1.82 10.04 -1.34
C GLU A 11 -2.97 9.02 -1.44
N ILE A 12 -2.65 7.72 -1.36
CA ILE A 12 -3.68 6.67 -1.38
C ILE A 12 -4.55 6.73 -0.12
N HIS A 13 -3.95 6.94 1.06
CA HIS A 13 -4.69 7.14 2.30
C HIS A 13 -5.68 8.30 2.16
N ASP A 14 -5.23 9.46 1.70
CA ASP A 14 -6.03 10.68 1.61
C ASP A 14 -7.11 10.57 0.52
N ASN A 15 -6.78 9.99 -0.64
CA ASN A 15 -7.70 9.90 -1.78
C ASN A 15 -8.80 8.85 -1.58
N PHE A 16 -8.49 7.74 -0.93
CA PHE A 16 -9.41 6.60 -0.78
C PHE A 16 -9.95 6.45 0.65
N ASN A 17 -9.44 7.22 1.61
CA ASN A 17 -9.77 7.17 3.03
C ASN A 17 -9.62 5.74 3.62
N VAL A 18 -8.47 5.12 3.38
CA VAL A 18 -8.15 3.74 3.80
C VAL A 18 -6.93 3.70 4.70
N ASN A 19 -6.90 2.78 5.66
CA ASN A 19 -5.66 2.48 6.37
C ASN A 19 -4.74 1.67 5.45
N ILE A 20 -3.46 2.03 5.42
CA ILE A 20 -2.51 1.46 4.46
C ILE A 20 -1.09 1.42 5.01
N SER A 21 -0.44 0.27 4.84
CA SER A 21 0.95 0.02 5.20
C SER A 21 1.82 -0.17 3.97
N LEU A 22 2.91 0.56 3.89
CA LEU A 22 4.02 0.32 2.97
C LEU A 22 4.95 -0.75 3.54
N CYS A 23 5.17 -1.78 2.74
CA CYS A 23 6.03 -2.89 3.05
C CYS A 23 7.17 -3.03 2.04
N LYS A 24 8.34 -3.46 2.51
CA LYS A 24 9.44 -3.93 1.67
C LYS A 24 9.29 -5.43 1.45
N ILE A 25 9.40 -5.86 0.20
CA ILE A 25 9.31 -7.26 -0.22
C ILE A 25 10.73 -7.83 -0.25
N ILE A 26 10.97 -8.86 0.54
CA ILE A 26 12.26 -9.57 0.61
C ILE A 26 11.98 -11.07 0.41
N GLY A 27 12.18 -11.54 -0.82
CA GLY A 27 11.79 -12.88 -1.22
C GLY A 27 10.27 -13.08 -1.12
N ARG A 28 9.82 -13.91 -0.17
CA ARG A 28 8.39 -14.14 0.08
C ARG A 28 7.85 -13.37 1.30
N ARG A 29 8.67 -12.55 1.95
CA ARG A 29 8.30 -11.82 3.17
C ARG A 29 8.01 -10.36 2.87
N TRP A 30 6.96 -9.85 3.50
CA TRP A 30 6.60 -8.44 3.50
C TRP A 30 7.00 -7.88 4.86
N SER A 31 7.95 -6.96 4.87
CA SER A 31 8.46 -6.32 6.07
C SER A 31 7.92 -4.89 6.13
N PHE A 32 7.18 -4.57 7.19
CA PHE A 32 6.65 -3.24 7.42
C PHE A 32 7.74 -2.16 7.39
N VAL A 33 7.45 -1.02 6.76
CA VAL A 33 8.37 0.12 6.69
C VAL A 33 7.70 1.43 7.09
N TYR A 34 6.44 1.64 6.70
CA TYR A 34 5.72 2.87 6.95
C TYR A 34 4.20 2.64 6.93
N GLU A 35 3.45 3.48 7.63
CA GLU A 35 1.98 3.44 7.69
C GLU A 35 1.39 4.82 7.49
N ALA A 36 0.26 4.88 6.77
CA ALA A 36 -0.66 6.00 6.78
C ALA A 36 -2.01 5.56 7.35
N GLY A 37 -2.42 6.20 8.45
CA GLY A 37 -3.62 5.83 9.22
C GLY A 37 -3.31 4.95 10.44
N ASN A 38 -4.21 4.01 10.73
CA ASN A 38 -4.08 3.06 11.83
C ASN A 38 -3.44 1.73 11.38
N PHE A 39 -2.95 0.94 12.37
CA PHE A 39 -2.30 -0.35 12.14
C PHE A 39 -3.11 -1.27 11.22
N THR A 40 -2.52 -1.66 10.10
CA THR A 40 -3.16 -2.50 9.09
C THR A 40 -2.78 -3.96 9.23
N TYR A 41 -3.78 -4.82 9.47
CA TYR A 41 -3.66 -6.29 9.30
C TYR A 41 -4.14 -6.76 7.91
N GLY A 42 -4.39 -5.78 7.01
CA GLY A 42 -5.27 -5.88 5.86
C GLY A 42 -5.10 -7.10 4.95
N ASN A 43 -6.21 -7.53 4.36
CA ASN A 43 -6.29 -8.72 3.52
C ASN A 43 -5.77 -8.49 2.08
N ASN A 44 -5.66 -7.23 1.65
CA ASN A 44 -5.27 -6.90 0.27
C ASN A 44 -3.79 -6.57 0.20
N HIS A 45 -3.08 -7.29 -0.66
CA HIS A 45 -1.67 -7.06 -0.95
C HIS A 45 -1.55 -6.53 -2.38
N ILE A 46 -0.95 -5.35 -2.53
CA ILE A 46 -0.76 -4.68 -3.83
C ILE A 46 0.74 -4.51 -4.06
N ILE A 47 1.28 -5.12 -5.10
CA ILE A 47 2.70 -4.97 -5.45
C ILE A 47 2.86 -3.65 -6.21
N ILE A 48 3.80 -2.81 -5.77
CA ILE A 48 4.16 -1.58 -6.48
C ILE A 48 5.32 -1.87 -7.45
N ASP A 49 6.38 -2.51 -6.94
CA ASP A 49 7.57 -2.91 -7.71
C ASP A 49 8.19 -4.20 -7.14
N GLU A 50 9.37 -4.61 -7.61
CA GLU A 50 10.02 -5.84 -7.14
C GLU A 50 10.47 -5.82 -5.66
N ASN A 51 10.54 -4.64 -5.04
CA ASN A 51 11.05 -4.40 -3.70
C ASN A 51 10.00 -3.88 -2.72
N TYR A 52 8.84 -3.39 -3.17
CA TYR A 52 7.85 -2.70 -2.37
C TYR A 52 6.43 -3.06 -2.75
N GLY A 53 5.57 -3.07 -1.74
CA GLY A 53 4.14 -3.24 -1.90
C GLY A 53 3.36 -2.61 -0.76
N LEU A 54 2.04 -2.58 -0.92
CA LEU A 54 1.09 -2.02 0.01
C LEU A 54 0.21 -3.12 0.61
N ILE A 55 -0.04 -3.03 1.90
CA ILE A 55 -1.07 -3.80 2.60
C ILE A 55 -2.20 -2.83 2.92
N VAL A 56 -3.41 -3.12 2.43
CA VAL A 56 -4.55 -2.20 2.54
C VAL A 56 -5.75 -2.89 3.15
N GLU A 57 -6.40 -2.24 4.10
CA GLU A 57 -7.66 -2.69 4.68
C GLU A 57 -8.84 -1.98 4.00
N CYS A 58 -9.42 -2.64 3.00
CA CYS A 58 -10.53 -2.12 2.21
C CYS A 58 -11.31 -3.25 1.51
N SER A 59 -12.45 -2.90 0.89
CA SER A 59 -13.19 -3.82 0.01
C SER A 59 -12.45 -4.09 -1.30
N SER A 60 -12.82 -5.16 -2.01
CA SER A 60 -12.26 -5.51 -3.33
C SER A 60 -12.35 -4.36 -4.33
N ASP A 61 -13.51 -3.68 -4.38
CA ASP A 61 -13.77 -2.61 -5.34
C ASP A 61 -12.85 -1.40 -5.10
N ILE A 62 -12.49 -1.12 -3.85
CA ILE A 62 -11.52 -0.06 -3.52
C ILE A 62 -10.10 -0.53 -3.82
N SER A 63 -9.76 -1.77 -3.48
CA SER A 63 -8.47 -2.38 -3.81
C SER A 63 -8.15 -2.31 -5.31
N ASP A 64 -9.12 -2.59 -6.17
CA ASP A 64 -8.94 -2.51 -7.62
C ASP A 64 -8.77 -1.07 -8.12
N LYS A 65 -9.52 -0.10 -7.58
CA LYS A 65 -9.30 1.33 -7.89
C LYS A 65 -7.90 1.81 -7.48
N ILE A 66 -7.37 1.32 -6.36
CA ILE A 66 -6.01 1.65 -5.91
C ILE A 66 -4.97 1.07 -6.88
N LYS A 67 -5.13 -0.17 -7.34
CA LYS A 67 -4.24 -0.77 -8.35
C LYS A 67 -4.24 0.03 -9.65
N GLU A 68 -5.41 0.49 -10.09
CA GLU A 68 -5.53 1.36 -11.27
C GLU A 68 -4.85 2.72 -11.05
N TYR A 69 -4.95 3.30 -9.85
CA TYR A 69 -4.28 4.56 -9.52
C TYR A 69 -2.76 4.44 -9.58
N ILE A 70 -2.20 3.36 -9.05
CA ILE A 70 -0.73 3.11 -9.03
C ILE A 70 -0.19 2.84 -10.45
N SER A 71 -1.01 2.27 -11.33
CA SER A 71 -0.60 1.90 -12.69
C SER A 71 -0.64 3.05 -13.70
N LYS A 72 -1.10 4.24 -13.30
CA LYS A 72 -1.15 5.46 -14.13
C LYS A 72 0.16 6.24 -14.05
#